data_AF-A0A1L5KEX7-F1
#
_entry.id   AF-A0A1L5KEX7-F1
#
_cell.length_a   1.000
_cell.length_b   1.000
_cell.length_c   1.000
_cell.angle_alpha   90.00
_cell.angle_beta   90.00
_cell.angle_gamma   90.00
#
_symmetry.space_group_name_H-M   'P 1'
#
loop_
_entity.id
_entity.type
_entity.pdbx_description
1 polymer ?
#
loop_
_entity_poly.entity_id
_entity_poly.type
_entity_poly.pdbx_seq_one_letter_code
_entity_poly.pdbx_strand_id
1 'polypeptide(L)'
;TVDYIKNLNFTYEDVDYLRSLKIFSEDFLQYLSGFHFSGDIYAIPEGTVVFPKEPMLKVIAPIMEAQLVETAILNIINHQSLIATKTSRIVFAANGDGIMEFGLRRAQGPDAGLYGARAAMIGGCVGTSNVLAGQMFDVPVMGTHAHSWIMSFPDEYTAFKTYAEMYPDNCTLLVDTYDTLKSGVPNAIRVFQEFKDAGKPLIKYGIRLDSGDLAYLSKEARKMLDEAGFPEATICASNDLDEFLLPRS
;
A
#
# COMPACT_ATOMS: atom_id res chain seq x y z
N THR A 1 -17.63 3.16 -3.45
CA THR A 1 -18.84 3.28 -4.29
C THR A 1 -20.01 3.88 -3.54
N VAL A 2 -20.42 3.31 -2.40
CA VAL A 2 -21.59 3.80 -1.63
C VAL A 2 -21.44 5.28 -1.25
N ASP A 3 -20.28 5.69 -0.73
CA ASP A 3 -20.06 7.09 -0.32
C ASP A 3 -20.11 8.06 -1.49
N TYR A 4 -19.61 7.68 -2.67
CA TYR A 4 -19.74 8.50 -3.88
C TYR A 4 -21.21 8.72 -4.24
N ILE A 5 -22.01 7.66 -4.28
CA ILE A 5 -23.44 7.76 -4.65
C ILE A 5 -24.21 8.60 -3.64
N LYS A 6 -23.95 8.43 -2.33
CA LYS A 6 -24.59 9.20 -1.26
C LYS A 6 -24.29 10.69 -1.32
N ASN A 7 -23.09 11.05 -1.80
CA ASN A 7 -22.62 12.43 -1.85
C ASN A 7 -22.68 13.03 -3.26
N LEU A 8 -23.23 12.30 -4.24
CA LEU A 8 -23.36 12.80 -5.61
C LEU A 8 -24.41 13.91 -5.65
N ASN A 9 -23.94 15.14 -5.88
CA ASN A 9 -24.74 16.33 -6.04
C ASN A 9 -24.05 17.27 -7.03
N PHE A 10 -24.82 18.16 -7.66
CA PHE A 10 -24.29 19.20 -8.54
C PHE A 10 -24.37 20.53 -7.79
N THR A 11 -23.22 21.16 -7.61
CA THR A 11 -23.13 22.48 -6.98
C THR A 11 -23.63 23.58 -7.93
N TYR A 12 -23.89 24.78 -7.41
CA TYR A 12 -24.25 25.91 -8.26
C TYR A 12 -23.14 26.23 -9.27
N GLU A 13 -21.89 26.10 -8.85
CA GLU A 13 -20.70 26.28 -9.68
C GLU A 13 -20.62 25.25 -10.81
N ASP A 14 -20.95 23.98 -10.54
CA ASP A 14 -20.99 22.93 -11.58
C ASP A 14 -22.05 23.26 -12.64
N VAL A 15 -23.25 23.67 -12.21
CA VAL A 15 -24.35 24.01 -13.12
C VAL A 15 -24.03 25.25 -13.93
N ASP A 16 -23.42 26.27 -13.32
CA ASP A 16 -22.99 27.49 -14.01
C ASP A 16 -21.89 27.20 -15.05
N TYR A 17 -20.95 26.32 -14.72
CA TYR A 17 -19.97 25.83 -15.68
C TYR A 17 -20.63 25.14 -16.87
N LEU A 18 -21.55 24.18 -16.62
CA LEU A 18 -22.27 23.50 -17.69
C LEU A 18 -23.10 24.46 -18.55
N ARG A 19 -23.74 25.47 -17.94
CA ARG A 19 -24.45 26.53 -18.64
C ARG A 19 -23.52 27.33 -19.56
N SER A 20 -22.30 27.63 -19.10
CA SER A 20 -21.30 28.39 -19.87
C SER A 20 -20.90 27.72 -21.18
N LEU A 21 -21.02 26.38 -21.27
CA LEU A 21 -20.72 25.61 -22.48
C LEU A 21 -21.74 25.83 -23.60
N LYS A 22 -22.96 26.31 -23.29
CA LYS A 22 -24.06 26.57 -24.24
C LYS A 22 -24.47 25.37 -25.11
N ILE A 23 -24.18 24.15 -24.65
CA ILE A 23 -24.54 22.89 -25.30
C ILE A 23 -25.66 22.13 -24.58
N PHE A 24 -26.16 22.66 -23.47
CA PHE A 24 -27.21 22.07 -22.64
C PHE A 24 -28.44 22.99 -22.55
N SER A 25 -29.64 22.41 -22.42
CA SER A 25 -30.87 23.16 -22.19
C SER A 25 -31.03 23.57 -20.72
N GLU A 26 -31.71 24.68 -20.46
CA GLU A 26 -32.00 25.10 -19.07
C GLU A 26 -32.83 24.07 -18.31
N ASP A 27 -33.75 23.36 -18.96
CA ASP A 27 -34.53 22.28 -18.31
C ASP A 27 -33.61 21.16 -17.78
N PHE A 28 -32.57 20.80 -18.54
CA PHE A 28 -31.60 19.79 -18.10
C PHE A 28 -30.72 20.31 -16.96
N LEU A 29 -30.28 21.57 -17.03
CA LEU A 29 -29.51 22.21 -15.96
C LEU A 29 -30.32 22.32 -14.66
N GLN A 30 -31.62 22.65 -14.78
CA GLN A 30 -32.54 22.68 -13.65
C GLN A 30 -32.72 21.28 -13.04
N TYR A 31 -32.81 20.23 -13.87
CA TYR A 31 -32.81 18.84 -13.39
C TYR A 31 -31.54 18.51 -12.60
N LEU A 32 -30.35 18.88 -13.10
CA LEU A 32 -29.07 18.60 -12.42
C LEU A 32 -28.97 19.31 -11.06
N SER A 33 -29.42 20.56 -10.96
CA SER A 33 -29.37 21.31 -9.69
C SER A 33 -30.21 20.68 -8.57
N GLY A 34 -31.25 19.92 -8.92
CA GLY A 34 -32.08 19.15 -7.97
C GLY A 34 -31.77 17.66 -7.96
N PHE A 35 -30.65 17.22 -8.56
CA PHE A 35 -30.35 15.81 -8.74
C PHE A 35 -30.15 15.10 -7.39
N HIS A 36 -30.81 13.96 -7.24
CA HIS A 36 -30.57 13.00 -6.17
C HIS A 36 -30.72 11.59 -6.72
N PHE A 37 -29.78 10.70 -6.39
CA PHE A 37 -29.88 9.31 -6.79
C PHE A 37 -30.96 8.60 -5.96
N SER A 38 -31.99 8.09 -6.62
CA SER A 38 -33.17 7.46 -6.03
C SER A 38 -33.26 5.95 -6.28
N GLY A 39 -32.34 5.40 -7.08
CA GLY A 39 -32.32 3.99 -7.43
C GLY A 39 -31.76 3.04 -6.37
N ASP A 40 -31.84 1.75 -6.67
CA ASP A 40 -31.26 0.66 -5.89
C ASP A 40 -29.95 0.17 -6.50
N ILE A 41 -28.97 -0.12 -5.65
CA ILE A 41 -27.69 -0.73 -6.04
C ILE A 41 -27.51 -2.04 -5.28
N TYR A 42 -27.37 -3.14 -6.03
CA TYR A 42 -27.05 -4.46 -5.50
C TYR A 42 -25.62 -4.80 -5.88
N ALA A 43 -24.83 -5.27 -4.93
CA ALA A 43 -23.45 -5.68 -5.17
C ALA A 43 -23.14 -6.97 -4.41
N ILE A 44 -22.22 -7.76 -4.95
CA ILE A 44 -21.62 -8.85 -4.19
C ILE A 44 -20.77 -8.30 -3.04
N PRO A 45 -20.57 -9.07 -1.94
CA PRO A 45 -19.65 -8.68 -0.88
C PRO A 45 -18.23 -8.47 -1.41
N GLU A 46 -17.53 -7.45 -0.92
CA GLU A 46 -16.11 -7.25 -1.24
C GLU A 46 -15.26 -8.44 -0.77
N GLY A 47 -14.22 -8.80 -1.54
CA GLY A 47 -13.42 -10.01 -1.30
C GLY A 47 -13.98 -11.29 -1.94
N THR A 48 -15.18 -11.23 -2.52
CA THR A 48 -15.75 -12.35 -3.30
C THR A 48 -14.97 -12.56 -4.61
N VAL A 49 -14.64 -13.81 -4.93
CA VAL A 49 -14.05 -14.18 -6.22
C VAL A 49 -15.11 -14.06 -7.32
N VAL A 50 -14.76 -13.38 -8.41
CA VAL A 50 -15.65 -13.16 -9.55
C VAL A 50 -15.01 -13.64 -10.85
N PHE A 51 -15.84 -14.13 -11.77
CA PHE A 51 -15.38 -14.59 -13.08
C PHE A 51 -15.91 -13.70 -14.22
N PRO A 52 -15.27 -13.73 -15.40
CA PRO A 52 -15.76 -13.01 -16.56
C PRO A 52 -17.22 -13.37 -16.88
N LYS A 53 -18.02 -12.35 -17.21
CA LYS A 53 -19.45 -12.44 -17.55
C LYS A 53 -20.39 -12.69 -16.35
N GLU A 54 -19.91 -12.55 -15.13
CA GLU A 54 -20.74 -12.53 -13.92
C GLU A 54 -20.98 -11.08 -13.46
N PRO A 55 -22.22 -10.72 -13.06
CA PRO A 55 -22.50 -9.37 -12.59
C PRO A 55 -21.93 -9.14 -11.19
N MET A 56 -21.01 -8.18 -11.06
CA MET A 56 -20.49 -7.75 -9.75
C MET A 56 -21.42 -6.75 -9.04
N LEU A 57 -22.08 -5.90 -9.84
CA LEU A 57 -22.95 -4.83 -9.38
C LEU A 57 -24.13 -4.69 -10.35
N LYS A 58 -25.32 -4.44 -9.80
CA LYS A 58 -26.55 -4.16 -10.54
C LYS A 58 -27.15 -2.84 -10.05
N VAL A 59 -27.36 -1.90 -10.98
CA VAL A 59 -28.05 -0.62 -10.72
C VAL A 59 -29.48 -0.71 -11.28
N ILE A 60 -30.47 -0.36 -10.47
CA ILE A 60 -31.87 -0.24 -10.87
C ILE A 60 -32.31 1.18 -10.53
N ALA A 61 -32.37 2.06 -11.53
CA ALA A 61 -32.72 3.47 -11.35
C ALA A 61 -33.40 4.02 -12.62
N PRO A 62 -34.04 5.21 -12.55
CA PRO A 62 -34.39 5.96 -13.75
C PRO A 62 -33.18 6.10 -14.68
N ILE A 63 -33.42 6.04 -16.00
CA ILE A 63 -32.34 5.92 -16.99
C ILE A 63 -31.29 7.04 -16.87
N MET A 64 -31.72 8.27 -16.56
CA MET A 64 -30.81 9.42 -16.40
C MET A 64 -29.89 9.25 -15.19
N GLU A 65 -30.41 8.72 -14.08
CA GLU A 65 -29.61 8.48 -12.87
C GLU A 65 -28.64 7.32 -13.07
N ALA A 66 -29.10 6.20 -13.64
CA ALA A 66 -28.27 5.02 -13.91
C ALA A 66 -27.10 5.37 -14.84
N GLN A 67 -27.36 6.18 -15.87
CA GLN A 67 -26.34 6.57 -16.85
C GLN A 67 -25.30 7.54 -16.26
N LEU A 68 -25.71 8.46 -15.37
CA LEU A 68 -24.80 9.41 -14.75
C LEU A 68 -23.76 8.74 -13.84
N VAL A 69 -24.17 7.69 -13.12
CA VAL A 69 -23.29 7.01 -12.15
C VAL A 69 -22.37 5.96 -12.79
N GLU A 70 -22.64 5.54 -14.03
CA GLU A 70 -21.93 4.45 -14.71
C GLU A 70 -20.41 4.68 -14.74
N THR A 71 -19.98 5.83 -15.25
CA THR A 71 -18.54 6.15 -15.41
C THR A 71 -17.79 6.08 -14.08
N ALA A 72 -18.36 6.66 -13.02
CA ALA A 72 -17.73 6.68 -11.71
C ALA A 72 -17.69 5.27 -11.08
N ILE A 73 -18.78 4.51 -11.17
CA ILE A 73 -18.84 3.13 -10.69
C ILE A 73 -17.80 2.26 -11.41
N LEU A 74 -17.71 2.36 -12.74
CA LEU A 74 -16.73 1.62 -13.53
C LEU A 74 -15.31 2.00 -13.13
N ASN A 75 -15.01 3.28 -12.96
CA ASN A 75 -13.68 3.73 -12.55
C ASN A 75 -13.27 3.14 -11.19
N ILE A 76 -14.16 3.23 -10.20
CA ILE A 76 -13.91 2.75 -8.83
C ILE A 76 -13.72 1.23 -8.81
N ILE A 77 -14.63 0.47 -9.44
CA ILE A 77 -14.62 -0.99 -9.39
C ILE A 77 -13.44 -1.56 -10.19
N ASN A 78 -13.16 -1.03 -11.39
CA ASN A 78 -12.05 -1.52 -12.20
C ASN A 78 -10.71 -1.34 -11.47
N HIS A 79 -10.48 -0.16 -10.89
CA HIS A 79 -9.24 0.12 -10.17
C HIS A 79 -9.05 -0.80 -8.97
N GLN A 80 -10.02 -0.86 -8.05
CA GLN A 80 -9.85 -1.63 -6.82
C GLN A 80 -9.83 -3.14 -7.07
N SER A 81 -10.65 -3.66 -7.99
CA SER A 81 -10.66 -5.09 -8.30
C SER A 81 -9.35 -5.54 -8.97
N LEU A 82 -8.77 -4.70 -9.83
CA LEU A 82 -7.48 -4.96 -10.46
C LEU A 82 -6.36 -5.07 -9.42
N ILE A 83 -6.27 -4.11 -8.49
CA ILE A 83 -5.26 -4.10 -7.45
C ILE A 83 -5.44 -5.30 -6.51
N ALA A 84 -6.66 -5.56 -6.02
CA ALA A 84 -6.92 -6.70 -5.15
C ALA A 84 -6.53 -8.04 -5.81
N THR A 85 -6.84 -8.21 -7.10
CA THR A 85 -6.47 -9.41 -7.86
C THR A 85 -4.97 -9.53 -8.05
N LYS A 86 -4.28 -8.44 -8.38
CA LYS A 86 -2.81 -8.44 -8.53
C LYS A 86 -2.13 -8.75 -7.21
N THR A 87 -2.58 -8.15 -6.12
CA THR A 87 -2.05 -8.42 -4.77
C THR A 87 -2.27 -9.87 -4.37
N SER A 88 -3.47 -10.43 -4.60
CA SER A 88 -3.76 -11.84 -4.31
C SER A 88 -2.78 -12.79 -5.01
N ARG A 89 -2.38 -12.50 -6.25
CA ARG A 89 -1.37 -13.29 -6.98
C ARG A 89 0.01 -13.21 -6.33
N ILE A 90 0.41 -12.02 -5.87
CA ILE A 90 1.70 -11.80 -5.19
C ILE A 90 1.71 -12.51 -3.83
N VAL A 91 0.66 -12.37 -3.04
CA VAL A 91 0.49 -13.04 -1.74
C VAL A 91 0.51 -14.56 -1.91
N PHE A 92 -0.15 -15.08 -2.95
CA PHE A 92 -0.10 -16.51 -3.28
C PHE A 92 1.33 -16.96 -3.63
N ALA A 93 2.06 -16.19 -4.43
CA ALA A 93 3.45 -16.49 -4.79
C ALA A 93 4.42 -16.41 -3.60
N ALA A 94 4.10 -15.60 -2.59
CA ALA A 94 4.89 -15.44 -1.37
C ALA A 94 4.86 -16.67 -0.43
N ASN A 95 3.99 -17.65 -0.68
CA ASN A 95 3.95 -18.94 0.02
C ASN A 95 3.97 -18.85 1.56
N GLY A 96 3.23 -17.90 2.13
CA GLY A 96 3.11 -17.69 3.57
C GLY A 96 3.95 -16.55 4.13
N ASP A 97 4.89 -16.00 3.35
CA ASP A 97 5.60 -14.78 3.72
C ASP A 97 4.67 -13.56 3.66
N GLY A 98 4.83 -12.64 4.62
CA GLY A 98 4.01 -11.43 4.72
C GLY A 98 4.36 -10.41 3.63
N ILE A 99 3.34 -9.92 2.91
CA ILE A 99 3.49 -8.89 1.87
C ILE A 99 3.00 -7.53 2.39
N MET A 100 3.81 -6.48 2.20
CA MET A 100 3.48 -5.10 2.57
C MET A 100 3.23 -4.23 1.34
N GLU A 101 2.19 -3.38 1.37
CA GLU A 101 1.86 -2.45 0.29
C GLU A 101 2.58 -1.10 0.45
N PHE A 102 3.65 -0.88 -0.33
CA PHE A 102 4.49 0.33 -0.33
C PHE A 102 4.45 1.09 -1.68
N GLY A 103 3.34 0.99 -2.43
CA GLY A 103 3.16 1.53 -3.78
C GLY A 103 2.75 3.01 -3.85
N LEU A 104 2.34 3.63 -2.73
CA LEU A 104 1.80 5.00 -2.67
C LEU A 104 2.60 6.03 -3.49
N ARG A 105 3.92 6.02 -3.41
CA ARG A 105 4.80 7.01 -4.08
C ARG A 105 4.80 6.94 -5.61
N ARG A 106 4.29 5.84 -6.19
CA ARG A 106 4.17 5.62 -7.65
C ARG A 106 2.71 5.45 -8.08
N ALA A 107 1.75 5.59 -7.17
CA ALA A 107 0.34 5.50 -7.48
C ALA A 107 -0.10 6.65 -8.40
N GLN A 108 -1.12 6.39 -9.21
CA GLN A 108 -1.63 7.34 -10.22
C GLN A 108 -2.55 8.39 -9.60
N GLY A 109 -2.01 9.16 -8.65
CA GLY A 109 -2.73 10.19 -7.90
C GLY A 109 -3.15 9.76 -6.49
N PRO A 110 -3.64 10.72 -5.67
CA PRO A 110 -3.93 10.49 -4.25
C PRO A 110 -4.98 9.39 -4.01
N ASP A 111 -6.08 9.42 -4.74
CA ASP A 111 -7.16 8.43 -4.60
C ASP A 111 -6.72 7.03 -5.03
N ALA A 112 -5.95 6.94 -6.11
CA ALA A 112 -5.38 5.66 -6.54
C ALA A 112 -4.45 5.08 -5.46
N GLY A 113 -3.66 5.92 -4.78
CA GLY A 113 -2.81 5.50 -3.68
C GLY A 113 -3.59 5.06 -2.44
N LEU A 114 -4.65 5.78 -2.07
CA LEU A 114 -5.48 5.47 -0.91
C LEU A 114 -6.32 4.19 -1.12
N TYR A 115 -7.12 4.16 -2.19
CA TYR A 115 -7.99 3.03 -2.48
C TYR A 115 -7.22 1.82 -3.03
N GLY A 116 -6.04 2.05 -3.63
CA GLY A 116 -5.12 0.98 -4.00
C GLY A 116 -4.55 0.28 -2.76
N ALA A 117 -4.12 1.04 -1.75
CA ALA A 117 -3.67 0.48 -0.46
C ALA A 117 -4.78 -0.37 0.20
N ARG A 118 -6.01 0.17 0.26
CA ARG A 118 -7.18 -0.57 0.76
C ARG A 118 -7.42 -1.87 -0.02
N ALA A 119 -7.42 -1.80 -1.34
CA ALA A 119 -7.63 -2.97 -2.19
C ALA A 119 -6.52 -4.02 -2.02
N ALA A 120 -5.27 -3.61 -1.81
CA ALA A 120 -4.17 -4.52 -1.52
C ALA A 120 -4.34 -5.21 -0.16
N MET A 121 -4.84 -4.52 0.86
CA MET A 121 -5.18 -5.15 2.14
C MET A 121 -6.26 -6.22 1.98
N ILE A 122 -7.31 -5.95 1.20
CA ILE A 122 -8.33 -6.96 0.84
C ILE A 122 -7.72 -8.12 0.06
N GLY A 123 -6.76 -7.84 -0.82
CA GLY A 123 -6.02 -8.83 -1.59
C GLY A 123 -5.06 -9.71 -0.76
N GLY A 124 -4.81 -9.37 0.50
CA GLY A 124 -4.05 -10.18 1.44
C GLY A 124 -2.72 -9.59 1.93
N CYS A 125 -2.43 -8.31 1.66
CA CYS A 125 -1.28 -7.65 2.30
C CYS A 125 -1.44 -7.65 3.84
N VAL A 126 -0.32 -7.79 4.56
CA VAL A 126 -0.29 -7.75 6.04
C VAL A 126 -0.21 -6.33 6.59
N GLY A 127 0.08 -5.33 5.75
CA GLY A 127 0.10 -3.92 6.12
C GLY A 127 0.40 -3.00 4.94
N THR A 128 0.23 -1.69 5.14
CA THR A 128 0.49 -0.64 4.14
C THR A 128 1.36 0.48 4.72
N SER A 129 2.13 1.17 3.86
CA SER A 129 2.79 2.42 4.23
C SER A 129 1.86 3.64 4.25
N ASN A 130 0.64 3.51 3.75
CA ASN A 130 -0.30 4.61 3.62
C ASN A 130 -1.04 4.88 4.94
N VAL A 131 -0.58 5.91 5.67
CA VAL A 131 -1.17 6.31 6.96
C VAL A 131 -2.65 6.71 6.83
N LEU A 132 -3.03 7.35 5.73
CA LEU A 132 -4.44 7.72 5.50
C LEU A 132 -5.32 6.48 5.30
N ALA A 133 -4.81 5.44 4.64
CA ALA A 133 -5.52 4.17 4.54
C ALA A 133 -5.72 3.54 5.92
N GLY A 134 -4.69 3.55 6.78
CA GLY A 134 -4.80 3.12 8.17
C GLY A 134 -5.89 3.88 8.94
N GLN A 135 -5.91 5.21 8.82
CA GLN A 135 -6.91 6.06 9.47
C GLN A 135 -8.34 5.80 8.97
N MET A 136 -8.54 5.64 7.66
CA MET A 136 -9.87 5.54 7.06
C MET A 136 -10.47 4.14 7.08
N PHE A 137 -9.63 3.10 7.04
CA PHE A 137 -10.06 1.72 6.83
C PHE A 137 -9.65 0.75 7.94
N ASP A 138 -9.03 1.25 9.02
CA ASP A 138 -8.59 0.44 10.17
C ASP A 138 -7.68 -0.73 9.75
N VAL A 139 -6.70 -0.43 8.90
CA VAL A 139 -5.72 -1.40 8.40
C VAL A 139 -4.35 -1.19 9.04
N PRO A 140 -3.55 -2.26 9.27
CA PRO A 140 -2.21 -2.14 9.83
C PRO A 140 -1.31 -1.24 8.99
N VAL A 141 -0.76 -0.21 9.64
CA VAL A 141 0.25 0.67 9.04
C VAL A 141 1.64 0.15 9.40
N MET A 142 2.49 -0.03 8.39
CA MET A 142 3.85 -0.51 8.53
C MET A 142 4.81 0.39 7.77
N GLY A 143 5.98 0.61 8.34
CA GLY A 143 7.01 1.46 7.77
C GLY A 143 8.33 1.31 8.51
N THR A 144 9.41 1.62 7.81
CA THR A 144 10.75 1.75 8.39
C THR A 144 11.29 3.14 8.05
N HIS A 145 12.57 3.40 8.30
CA HIS A 145 13.22 4.59 7.76
C HIS A 145 13.61 4.43 6.27
N ALA A 146 13.92 5.55 5.63
CA ALA A 146 14.38 5.63 4.24
C ALA A 146 15.88 5.93 4.16
N HIS A 147 16.47 5.87 2.96
CA HIS A 147 17.87 6.24 2.74
C HIS A 147 18.17 7.67 3.19
N SER A 148 17.22 8.60 3.06
CA SER A 148 17.36 9.99 3.51
C SER A 148 17.63 10.12 5.01
N TRP A 149 17.12 9.19 5.83
CA TRP A 149 17.47 9.14 7.26
C TRP A 149 18.96 8.89 7.41
N ILE A 150 19.49 7.82 6.80
CA ILE A 150 20.90 7.43 6.92
C ILE A 150 21.81 8.55 6.42
N MET A 151 21.50 9.13 5.26
CA MET A 151 22.28 10.22 4.66
C MET A 151 22.25 11.53 5.46
N SER A 152 21.35 11.68 6.43
CA SER A 152 21.30 12.86 7.31
C SER A 152 22.28 12.78 8.50
N PHE A 153 22.91 11.62 8.71
CA PHE A 153 23.91 11.43 9.75
C PHE A 153 25.33 11.44 9.17
N PRO A 154 26.36 11.70 10.02
CA PRO A 154 27.75 11.62 9.60
C PRO A 154 28.17 10.22 9.13
N ASP A 155 27.55 9.18 9.66
CA ASP A 155 27.84 7.78 9.35
C ASP A 155 26.63 6.87 9.56
N GLU A 156 26.64 5.73 8.86
CA GLU A 156 25.56 4.75 8.82
C GLU A 156 25.29 4.11 10.20
N TYR A 157 26.36 3.81 10.96
CA TYR A 157 26.22 3.19 12.27
C TYR A 157 25.52 4.14 13.26
N THR A 158 25.88 5.42 13.29
CA THR A 158 25.22 6.43 14.13
C THR A 158 23.73 6.55 13.77
N ALA A 159 23.38 6.50 12.48
CA ALA A 159 21.99 6.52 12.04
C ALA A 159 21.20 5.29 12.55
N PHE A 160 21.78 4.10 12.45
CA PHE A 160 21.16 2.85 12.90
C PHE A 160 20.98 2.80 14.41
N LYS A 161 22.02 3.17 15.16
CA LYS A 161 21.96 3.22 16.62
C LYS A 161 20.88 4.19 17.10
N THR A 162 20.85 5.39 16.52
CA THR A 162 19.83 6.40 16.84
C THR A 162 18.42 5.86 16.55
N TYR A 163 18.22 5.18 15.41
CA TYR A 163 16.93 4.59 15.08
C TYR A 163 16.51 3.49 16.06
N ALA A 164 17.45 2.60 16.43
CA ALA A 164 17.21 1.54 17.40
C ALA A 164 16.87 2.08 18.80
N GLU A 165 17.46 3.20 19.21
CA GLU A 165 17.14 3.86 20.48
C GLU A 165 15.74 4.50 20.48
N MET A 166 15.29 5.02 19.32
CA MET A 166 13.97 5.62 19.17
C MET A 166 12.84 4.59 19.02
N TYR A 167 13.12 3.45 18.35
CA TYR A 167 12.13 2.44 17.99
C TYR A 167 12.56 1.01 18.38
N PRO A 168 12.80 0.74 19.68
CA PRO A 168 13.30 -0.57 20.14
C PRO A 168 12.31 -1.73 19.90
N ASP A 169 11.02 -1.41 19.80
CA ASP A 169 9.98 -2.42 19.62
C ASP A 169 9.80 -2.85 18.15
N ASN A 170 10.28 -2.03 17.19
CA ASN A 170 10.14 -2.27 15.76
C ASN A 170 11.33 -1.68 14.97
N CYS A 171 12.51 -2.28 15.14
CA CYS A 171 13.78 -1.79 14.61
C CYS A 171 14.21 -2.54 13.34
N THR A 172 13.72 -2.10 12.18
CA THR A 172 14.20 -2.63 10.89
C THR A 172 15.12 -1.63 10.20
N LEU A 173 16.39 -2.03 10.02
CA LEU A 173 17.46 -1.17 9.54
C LEU A 173 17.70 -1.32 8.03
N LEU A 174 17.70 -0.23 7.28
CA LEU A 174 17.96 -0.22 5.84
C LEU A 174 19.46 -0.31 5.54
N VAL A 175 19.93 -1.46 5.05
CA VAL A 175 21.37 -1.80 5.04
C VAL A 175 22.08 -1.55 3.71
N ASP A 176 21.42 -1.03 2.69
CA ASP A 176 21.96 -0.92 1.33
C ASP A 176 22.15 0.53 0.85
N THR A 177 22.37 1.46 1.78
CA THR A 177 22.64 2.87 1.40
C THR A 177 24.02 3.06 0.80
N TYR A 178 25.03 2.34 1.29
CA TYR A 178 26.42 2.42 0.79
C TYR A 178 26.92 1.07 0.26
N ASP A 179 27.04 0.06 1.11
CA ASP A 179 27.39 -1.31 0.73
C ASP A 179 26.73 -2.29 1.70
N THR A 180 25.88 -3.16 1.18
CA THR A 180 25.07 -4.11 1.98
C THR A 180 25.93 -5.03 2.84
N LEU A 181 26.90 -5.73 2.24
CA LEU A 181 27.62 -6.81 2.92
C LEU A 181 28.88 -6.32 3.63
N LYS A 182 29.46 -5.19 3.20
CA LYS A 182 30.69 -4.64 3.79
C LYS A 182 30.44 -3.53 4.81
N SER A 183 29.28 -2.88 4.79
CA SER A 183 28.94 -1.78 5.70
C SER A 183 27.62 -2.01 6.43
N GLY A 184 26.50 -2.09 5.72
CA GLY A 184 25.17 -2.03 6.34
C GLY A 184 24.85 -3.21 7.25
N VAL A 185 24.99 -4.45 6.77
CA VAL A 185 24.77 -5.65 7.59
C VAL A 185 25.75 -5.71 8.78
N PRO A 186 27.06 -5.47 8.61
CA PRO A 186 27.99 -5.36 9.73
C PRO A 186 27.59 -4.29 10.77
N ASN A 187 27.17 -3.11 10.32
CA ASN A 187 26.75 -2.02 11.21
C ASN A 187 25.45 -2.37 11.96
N ALA A 188 24.49 -3.01 11.29
CA ALA A 188 23.25 -3.48 11.92
C ALA A 188 23.56 -4.54 13.01
N ILE A 189 24.40 -5.53 12.70
CA ILE A 189 24.86 -6.54 13.66
C ILE A 189 25.52 -5.89 14.87
N ARG A 190 26.40 -4.90 14.65
CA ARG A 190 27.05 -4.16 15.74
C ARG A 190 26.03 -3.47 16.65
N VAL A 191 25.00 -2.84 16.09
CA VAL A 191 23.92 -2.22 16.88
C VAL A 191 23.14 -3.26 17.68
N PHE A 192 22.76 -4.39 17.07
CA PHE A 192 22.05 -5.47 17.75
C PHE A 192 22.86 -6.05 18.92
N GLN A 193 24.17 -6.24 18.72
CA GLN A 193 25.08 -6.74 19.75
C GLN A 193 25.20 -5.75 20.92
N GLU A 194 25.37 -4.45 20.64
CA GLU A 194 25.44 -3.44 21.71
C GLU A 194 24.15 -3.37 22.54
N PHE A 195 22.98 -3.53 21.92
CA PHE A 195 21.70 -3.58 22.64
C PHE A 195 21.59 -4.84 23.49
N LYS A 196 21.97 -6.00 22.94
CA LYS A 196 22.00 -7.28 23.66
C LYS A 196 22.93 -7.23 24.87
N ASP A 197 24.16 -6.73 24.70
CA ASP A 197 25.15 -6.60 25.77
C ASP A 197 24.71 -5.61 26.86
N ALA A 198 24.02 -4.55 26.48
CA ALA A 198 23.44 -3.57 27.41
C ALA A 198 22.15 -4.07 28.10
N GLY A 199 21.64 -5.25 27.75
CA GLY A 199 20.36 -5.76 28.25
C GLY A 199 19.15 -4.91 27.81
N LYS A 200 19.28 -4.13 26.73
CA LYS A 200 18.20 -3.35 26.15
C LYS A 200 17.36 -4.25 25.23
N PRO A 201 16.03 -4.30 25.40
CA PRO A 201 15.20 -5.14 24.55
C PRO A 201 15.14 -4.59 23.12
N LEU A 202 15.30 -5.50 22.14
CA LEU A 202 14.85 -5.32 20.76
C LEU A 202 13.75 -6.37 20.53
N ILE A 203 12.49 -5.95 20.42
CA ILE A 203 11.36 -6.89 20.39
C ILE A 203 11.20 -7.48 18.99
N LYS A 204 10.99 -6.62 17.99
CA LYS A 204 10.96 -6.98 16.58
C LYS A 204 12.05 -6.19 15.88
N TYR A 205 13.04 -6.88 15.33
CA TYR A 205 14.16 -6.22 14.67
C TYR A 205 14.68 -7.01 13.47
N GLY A 206 15.42 -6.34 12.62
CA GLY A 206 15.91 -6.94 11.39
C GLY A 206 16.52 -5.92 10.44
N ILE A 207 16.68 -6.34 9.20
CA ILE A 207 17.25 -5.54 8.13
C ILE A 207 16.28 -5.42 6.94
N ARG A 208 16.40 -4.34 6.18
CA ARG A 208 15.73 -4.15 4.90
C ARG A 208 16.75 -4.05 3.76
N LEU A 209 16.49 -4.78 2.68
CA LEU A 209 17.20 -4.76 1.41
C LEU A 209 16.29 -4.11 0.37
N ASP A 210 16.73 -3.04 -0.30
CA ASP A 210 15.95 -2.29 -1.29
C ASP A 210 16.64 -2.23 -2.67
N SER A 211 17.72 -2.98 -2.89
CA SER A 211 18.49 -2.96 -4.13
C SER A 211 19.44 -4.15 -4.26
N GLY A 212 20.00 -4.32 -5.46
CA GLY A 212 20.94 -5.39 -5.80
C GLY A 212 20.27 -6.73 -6.10
N ASP A 213 21.06 -7.80 -6.14
CA ASP A 213 20.54 -9.17 -6.26
C ASP A 213 19.95 -9.60 -4.91
N LEU A 214 18.66 -9.37 -4.73
CA LEU A 214 17.96 -9.65 -3.47
C LEU A 214 18.02 -11.14 -3.09
N ALA A 215 18.09 -12.05 -4.05
CA ALA A 215 18.17 -13.49 -3.78
C ALA A 215 19.55 -13.88 -3.23
N TYR A 216 20.61 -13.30 -3.78
CA TYR A 216 21.97 -13.49 -3.26
C TYR A 216 22.17 -12.75 -1.92
N LEU A 217 21.83 -11.46 -1.88
CA LEU A 217 22.06 -10.60 -0.71
C LEU A 217 21.28 -11.07 0.52
N SER A 218 20.05 -11.55 0.36
CA SER A 218 19.26 -12.08 1.49
C SER A 218 19.91 -13.32 2.10
N LYS A 219 20.45 -14.24 1.29
CA LYS A 219 21.12 -15.47 1.76
C LYS A 219 22.44 -15.15 2.48
N GLU A 220 23.25 -14.26 1.92
CA GLU A 220 24.50 -13.84 2.56
C GLU A 220 24.23 -13.06 3.85
N ALA A 221 23.26 -12.14 3.85
CA ALA A 221 22.88 -11.41 5.04
C ALA A 221 22.32 -12.34 6.14
N ARG A 222 21.50 -13.33 5.77
CA ARG A 222 21.01 -14.37 6.71
C ARG A 222 22.16 -15.11 7.37
N LYS A 223 23.14 -15.56 6.58
CA LYS A 223 24.34 -16.23 7.09
C LYS A 223 25.11 -15.35 8.08
N MET A 224 25.34 -14.07 7.74
CA MET A 224 26.04 -13.13 8.61
C MET A 224 25.29 -12.88 9.93
N LEU A 225 23.96 -12.74 9.88
CA LEU A 225 23.13 -12.57 11.07
C LEU A 225 23.14 -13.82 11.96
N ASP A 226 23.09 -15.02 11.36
CA ASP A 226 23.13 -16.29 12.09
C ASP A 226 24.48 -16.52 12.77
N GLU A 227 25.58 -16.28 12.06
CA GLU A 227 26.95 -16.39 12.59
C GLU A 227 27.21 -15.40 13.73
N ALA A 228 26.57 -14.23 13.69
CA ALA A 228 26.60 -13.24 14.77
C ALA A 228 25.63 -13.55 15.94
N GLY A 229 24.83 -14.62 15.84
CA GLY A 229 23.92 -15.06 16.90
C GLY A 229 22.60 -14.29 16.97
N PHE A 230 22.07 -13.86 15.82
CA PHE A 230 20.75 -13.21 15.65
C PHE A 230 19.83 -13.95 14.65
N PRO A 231 19.58 -15.26 14.82
CA PRO A 231 18.69 -16.04 13.92
C PRO A 231 17.26 -15.51 13.83
N GLU A 232 16.79 -14.79 14.85
CA GLU A 232 15.46 -14.19 14.96
C GLU A 232 15.31 -12.87 14.19
N ALA A 233 16.41 -12.23 13.78
CA ALA A 233 16.38 -10.98 13.04
C ALA A 233 15.71 -11.16 11.68
N THR A 234 14.66 -10.41 11.36
CA THR A 234 13.93 -10.55 10.10
C THR A 234 14.68 -9.92 8.92
N ILE A 235 14.50 -10.45 7.72
CA ILE A 235 15.00 -9.83 6.48
C ILE A 235 13.80 -9.41 5.65
N CYS A 236 13.64 -8.11 5.43
CA CYS A 236 12.63 -7.55 4.54
C CYS A 236 13.29 -7.20 3.20
N ALA A 237 12.68 -7.64 2.10
CA ALA A 237 13.10 -7.23 0.77
C ALA A 237 12.06 -6.26 0.16
N SER A 238 12.54 -5.22 -0.49
CA SER A 238 11.77 -4.31 -1.34
C SER A 238 12.56 -4.04 -2.61
N ASN A 239 11.90 -3.46 -3.62
CA ASN A 239 12.39 -3.10 -4.97
C ASN A 239 11.88 -3.98 -6.11
N ASP A 240 10.96 -3.41 -6.89
CA ASP A 240 10.37 -3.96 -8.12
C ASP A 240 10.00 -5.45 -8.04
N LEU A 241 9.50 -5.88 -6.87
CA LEU A 241 9.05 -7.24 -6.62
C LEU A 241 7.69 -7.50 -7.29
N ASP A 242 7.59 -8.65 -7.96
CA ASP A 242 6.34 -9.19 -8.49
C ASP A 242 6.24 -10.70 -8.25
N GLU A 243 5.11 -11.30 -8.62
CA GLU A 243 4.86 -12.74 -8.46
C GLU A 243 5.78 -13.66 -9.26
N PHE A 244 6.60 -13.12 -10.17
CA PHE A 244 7.57 -13.89 -10.95
C PHE A 244 8.98 -13.84 -10.35
N LEU A 245 9.29 -12.77 -9.62
CA LEU A 245 10.57 -12.57 -8.94
C LEU A 245 10.59 -13.14 -7.52
N LEU A 246 9.42 -13.33 -6.89
CA LEU A 246 9.35 -14.03 -5.62
C LEU A 246 9.79 -15.50 -5.81
N PRO A 247 10.77 -15.98 -5.03
CA PRO A 247 11.25 -17.34 -5.16
C PRO A 247 10.10 -18.31 -4.87
N ARG A 248 9.86 -19.24 -5.80
CA ARG A 248 9.15 -20.48 -5.46
C ARG A 248 10.11 -21.26 -4.58
N SER A 249 9.83 -21.28 -3.28
CA SER A 249 10.55 -22.06 -2.27
C SER A 249 10.92 -23.45 -2.77
#